data_AF-U6DMM3-F1
#
_entry.id   AF-U6DMM3-F1
#
_cell.length_a   1.000
_cell.length_b   1.000
_cell.length_c   1.000
_cell.angle_alpha   90.00
_cell.angle_beta   90.00
_cell.angle_gamma   90.00
#
_symmetry.space_group_name_H-M   'P 1'
#
loop_
_entity.id
_entity.type
_entity.pdbx_description
1 polymer ?
#
loop_
_entity_poly.entity_id
_entity_poly.type
_entity_poly.pdbx_seq_one_letter_code
_entity_poly.pdbx_strand_id
1 'polypeptide(L)'
;GSLARSLGLKNSRSSPSLSDSYSHLSGRPVRKKTEEEEKLLKLLQGIPRPQDGFTQWCEQMLHTLSTTGSLDVPMAVAILKEVESPYDVHDYIRSCLGDTLEAKEFAKQFLERRAKQKASQQRQQQQ
;
A
#
# COMPACT_ATOMS: atom_id res chain seq x y z
N GLY A 1 59.15 -34.96 21.68
CA GLY A 1 59.35 -34.01 22.80
C GLY A 1 58.02 -33.40 23.17
N SER A 2 57.55 -33.68 24.38
CA SER A 2 57.33 -32.70 25.47
C SER A 2 56.20 -31.71 25.20
N LEU A 3 55.03 -31.84 25.84
CA LEU A 3 54.73 -31.53 27.25
C LEU A 3 55.05 -30.07 27.62
N ALA A 4 54.00 -29.26 27.83
CA ALA A 4 53.88 -28.32 28.95
C ALA A 4 52.54 -27.57 28.79
N ARG A 5 51.51 -27.82 29.61
CA ARG A 5 51.35 -27.54 31.05
C ARG A 5 50.64 -26.20 31.30
N SER A 6 49.48 -26.37 31.90
CA SER A 6 48.49 -25.44 32.42
C SER A 6 49.01 -24.44 33.45
N LEU A 7 48.38 -23.26 33.50
CA LEU A 7 48.12 -22.41 34.68
C LEU A 7 46.77 -21.70 34.37
N GLY A 8 45.63 -21.98 35.03
CA GLY A 8 45.20 -21.42 36.33
C GLY A 8 44.91 -19.92 36.20
N LEU A 9 43.76 -19.32 36.51
CA LEU A 9 42.86 -19.50 37.66
C LEU A 9 41.54 -18.72 37.45
N LYS A 10 40.45 -19.27 38.01
CA LYS A 10 39.27 -18.66 38.66
C LYS A 10 38.41 -17.62 37.90
N ASN A 11 37.13 -17.95 37.70
CA ASN A 11 36.05 -17.18 38.34
C ASN A 11 34.83 -18.09 38.56
N SER A 12 34.21 -17.90 39.70
CA SER A 12 33.16 -18.72 40.30
C SER A 12 31.77 -18.28 39.87
N ARG A 13 30.82 -19.23 39.96
CA ARG A 13 29.37 -19.04 40.24
C ARG A 13 28.50 -18.50 39.10
N SER A 14 27.81 -19.41 38.39
CA SER A 14 26.43 -19.83 38.70
C SER A 14 25.82 -20.60 37.52
N SER A 15 25.28 -21.78 37.78
CA SER A 15 24.37 -22.49 36.86
C SER A 15 22.98 -21.83 36.87
N PRO A 16 22.15 -22.03 35.84
CA PRO A 16 21.19 -23.14 35.94
C PRO A 16 21.17 -24.06 34.72
N SER A 17 20.68 -25.27 34.98
CA SER A 17 20.75 -26.51 34.20
C SER A 17 20.08 -26.47 32.82
N LEU A 18 20.73 -27.18 31.90
CA LEU A 18 20.15 -27.76 30.69
C LEU A 18 19.26 -28.95 31.07
N SER A 19 18.06 -28.99 30.54
CA SER A 19 17.23 -30.18 30.38
C SER A 19 16.63 -30.07 28.98
N ASP A 20 17.11 -30.89 28.04
CA ASP A 20 16.34 -32.03 27.49
C ASP A 20 15.51 -31.55 26.27
N SER A 21 15.55 -32.10 25.07
CA SER A 21 16.25 -33.27 24.55
C SER A 21 16.08 -33.32 23.02
N TYR A 22 17.05 -33.96 22.37
CA TYR A 22 16.92 -34.88 21.22
C TYR A 22 16.07 -34.45 20.00
N SER A 23 16.75 -34.23 18.87
CA SER A 23 16.96 -35.31 17.88
C SER A 23 17.43 -34.76 16.54
N HIS A 24 18.52 -35.35 16.09
CA HIS A 24 19.12 -35.19 14.78
C HIS A 24 18.23 -35.80 13.68
N LEU A 25 18.35 -35.28 12.44
CA LEU A 25 18.72 -36.00 11.21
C LEU A 25 17.96 -35.49 9.97
N SER A 26 18.76 -34.97 9.04
CA SER A 26 18.72 -35.24 7.59
C SER A 26 17.46 -34.94 6.77
N GLY A 27 17.63 -34.01 5.81
CA GLY A 27 16.94 -34.12 4.52
C GLY A 27 16.35 -32.79 4.00
N ARG A 28 17.00 -32.22 2.97
CA ARG A 28 16.49 -31.23 1.98
C ARG A 28 15.42 -30.23 2.47
N PRO A 29 15.68 -28.92 2.46
CA PRO A 29 14.58 -27.96 2.41
C PRO A 29 13.91 -28.03 1.03
N VAL A 30 12.86 -28.84 0.96
CA VAL A 30 11.72 -28.64 0.06
C VAL A 30 11.36 -27.16 0.11
N ARG A 31 11.32 -26.55 -1.08
CA ARG A 31 10.83 -25.19 -1.33
C ARG A 31 9.51 -24.97 -0.60
N LYS A 32 9.56 -24.42 0.62
CA LYS A 32 8.40 -23.85 1.31
C LYS A 32 8.16 -22.47 0.71
N LYS A 33 7.54 -22.49 -0.47
CA LYS A 33 7.06 -21.35 -1.22
C LYS A 33 5.72 -20.95 -0.59
N THR A 34 5.71 -20.02 0.36
CA THR A 34 4.43 -19.39 0.80
C THR A 34 4.59 -18.13 1.64
N GLU A 35 5.58 -18.00 2.53
CA GLU A 35 5.65 -16.77 3.37
C GLU A 35 6.15 -15.55 2.59
N GLU A 36 7.22 -15.71 1.80
CA GLU A 36 7.68 -14.64 0.90
C GLU A 36 6.65 -14.32 -0.17
N GLU A 37 5.89 -15.29 -0.66
CA GLU A 37 4.86 -15.04 -1.68
C GLU A 37 3.69 -14.25 -1.07
N GLU A 38 3.27 -14.53 0.16
CA GLU A 38 2.26 -13.71 0.86
C GLU A 38 2.78 -12.31 1.21
N LYS A 39 4.06 -12.18 1.59
CA LYS A 39 4.68 -10.88 1.88
C LYS A 39 4.88 -10.06 0.61
N LEU A 40 5.25 -10.70 -0.50
CA LEU A 40 5.31 -10.10 -1.82
C LEU A 40 3.90 -9.74 -2.30
N LEU A 41 2.90 -10.60 -2.10
CA LEU A 41 1.50 -10.29 -2.41
C LEU A 41 0.98 -9.14 -1.55
N LYS A 42 1.37 -9.01 -0.28
CA LYS A 42 1.05 -7.85 0.58
C LYS A 42 1.79 -6.58 0.15
N LEU A 43 3.02 -6.70 -0.38
CA LEU A 43 3.77 -5.57 -0.94
C LEU A 43 3.21 -5.14 -2.30
N LEU A 44 2.79 -6.11 -3.12
CA LEU A 44 2.19 -5.96 -4.46
C LEU A 44 0.72 -5.50 -4.39
N GLN A 45 -0.03 -5.92 -3.37
CA GLN A 45 -1.38 -5.41 -3.05
C GLN A 45 -1.36 -3.96 -2.59
N GLY A 46 -0.17 -3.38 -2.43
CA GLY A 46 0.01 -2.01 -2.01
C GLY A 46 -0.34 -1.87 -0.54
N ILE A 47 0.57 -1.32 0.24
CA ILE A 47 0.14 -0.57 1.42
C ILE A 47 -0.97 0.37 0.90
N PRO A 48 -2.22 0.35 1.41
CA PRO A 48 -3.13 1.43 1.13
C PRO A 48 -2.41 2.67 1.64
N ARG A 49 -1.80 3.43 0.71
CA ARG A 49 -1.30 4.76 1.01
C ARG A 49 -2.46 5.44 1.72
N PRO A 50 -2.22 6.16 2.84
CA PRO A 50 -3.27 6.95 3.47
C PRO A 50 -4.01 7.67 2.35
N GLN A 51 -5.24 7.22 2.04
CA GLN A 51 -5.93 7.71 0.86
C GLN A 51 -6.07 9.20 1.11
N ASP A 52 -5.54 10.01 0.20
CA ASP A 52 -5.68 11.44 0.33
C ASP A 52 -7.18 11.75 0.39
N GLY A 53 -7.61 12.64 1.28
CA GLY A 53 -9.04 12.90 1.50
C GLY A 53 -9.80 13.32 0.23
N PHE A 54 -9.07 13.75 -0.82
CA PHE A 54 -9.60 13.97 -2.14
C PHE A 54 -9.94 12.66 -2.86
N THR A 55 -9.03 11.69 -2.92
CA THR A 55 -9.27 10.38 -3.54
C THR A 55 -10.43 9.64 -2.85
N GLN A 56 -10.49 9.64 -1.52
CA GLN A 56 -11.61 9.05 -0.78
C GLN A 56 -12.95 9.72 -1.13
N TRP A 57 -12.97 11.05 -1.26
CA TRP A 57 -14.17 11.78 -1.68
C TRP A 57 -14.57 11.42 -3.12
N CYS A 58 -13.60 11.25 -4.04
CA CYS A 58 -13.86 10.83 -5.41
C CYS A 58 -14.49 9.44 -5.47
N GLU A 59 -13.92 8.48 -4.73
CA GLU A 59 -14.47 7.12 -4.59
C GLU A 59 -15.91 7.17 -4.09
N GLN A 60 -16.17 7.94 -3.02
CA GLN A 60 -17.51 8.06 -2.43
C GLN A 60 -18.53 8.67 -3.40
N MET A 61 -18.13 9.70 -4.16
CA MET A 61 -19.02 10.33 -5.15
C MET A 61 -19.31 9.39 -6.32
N LEU A 62 -18.30 8.67 -6.81
CA LEU A 62 -18.49 7.67 -7.86
C LEU A 62 -19.40 6.53 -7.39
N HIS A 63 -19.27 6.05 -6.16
CA HIS A 63 -20.18 5.06 -5.59
C HIS A 63 -21.62 5.57 -5.46
N THR A 64 -21.80 6.85 -5.12
CA THR A 64 -23.14 7.46 -4.98
C THR A 64 -23.81 7.65 -6.34
N LEU A 65 -23.04 8.01 -7.36
CA LEU A 65 -23.55 8.33 -8.70
C LEU A 65 -23.65 7.12 -9.63
N SER A 66 -22.96 6.02 -9.33
CA SER A 66 -22.99 4.78 -10.12
C SER A 66 -24.28 3.98 -9.90
N THR A 67 -25.35 4.39 -10.58
CA THR A 67 -26.67 3.73 -10.47
C THR A 67 -26.69 2.29 -11.02
N THR A 68 -25.78 1.96 -11.94
CA THR A 68 -25.78 0.68 -12.67
C THR A 68 -24.95 -0.43 -12.01
N GLY A 69 -24.21 -0.12 -10.94
CA GLY A 69 -23.40 -1.09 -10.18
C GLY A 69 -22.26 -1.77 -10.95
N SER A 70 -22.01 -1.40 -12.20
CA SER A 70 -21.00 -2.00 -13.09
C SER A 70 -19.72 -1.17 -13.22
N LEU A 71 -19.69 0.02 -12.61
CA LEU A 71 -18.53 0.90 -12.65
C LEU A 71 -17.48 0.42 -11.64
N ASP A 72 -16.30 0.02 -12.13
CA ASP A 72 -15.13 -0.22 -11.28
C ASP A 72 -14.61 1.12 -10.75
N VAL A 73 -15.03 1.46 -9.53
CA VAL A 73 -14.71 2.76 -8.91
C VAL A 73 -13.20 2.92 -8.68
N PRO A 74 -12.46 1.94 -8.13
CA PRO A 74 -11.00 2.03 -8.03
C PRO A 74 -10.32 2.35 -9.37
N MET A 75 -10.72 1.68 -10.45
CA MET A 75 -10.17 1.93 -11.79
C MET A 75 -10.54 3.33 -12.30
N ALA A 76 -11.79 3.76 -12.12
CA ALA A 76 -12.24 5.07 -12.57
C ALA A 76 -11.51 6.22 -11.86
N VAL A 77 -11.24 6.06 -10.57
CA VAL A 77 -10.46 7.03 -9.79
C VAL A 77 -9.00 7.08 -10.25
N ALA A 78 -8.39 5.93 -10.56
CA ALA A 78 -7.03 5.89 -11.10
C ALA A 78 -6.94 6.62 -12.44
N ILE A 79 -7.85 6.33 -13.38
CA ILE A 79 -7.93 7.02 -14.68
C ILE A 79 -8.14 8.52 -14.48
N LEU A 80 -9.13 8.91 -13.67
CA LEU A 80 -9.41 10.31 -13.40
C LEU A 80 -8.18 11.04 -12.89
N LYS A 81 -7.36 10.43 -12.04
CA LYS A 81 -6.11 11.00 -11.51
C LYS A 81 -5.04 11.21 -12.58
N GLU A 82 -4.95 10.33 -13.57
CA GLU A 82 -3.99 10.43 -14.69
C GLU A 82 -4.41 11.47 -15.73
N VAL A 83 -5.71 11.66 -15.94
CA VAL A 83 -6.23 12.63 -16.90
C VAL A 83 -5.96 14.06 -16.41
N GLU A 84 -5.15 14.83 -17.14
CA GLU A 84 -4.79 16.21 -16.78
C GLU A 84 -5.72 17.28 -17.36
N SER A 85 -6.25 17.02 -18.56
CA SER A 85 -7.09 17.98 -19.28
C SER A 85 -8.48 18.08 -18.64
N PRO A 86 -8.98 19.30 -18.35
CA PRO A 86 -10.34 19.49 -17.83
C PRO A 86 -11.42 18.90 -18.73
N TYR A 87 -11.23 18.99 -20.05
CA TYR A 87 -12.19 18.49 -21.03
C TYR A 87 -12.26 16.96 -21.00
N ASP A 88 -11.11 16.30 -20.96
CA ASP A 88 -11.02 14.84 -20.91
C ASP A 88 -11.63 14.29 -19.61
N VAL A 89 -11.48 15.01 -18.49
CA VAL A 89 -12.17 14.68 -17.23
C VAL A 89 -13.69 14.74 -17.40
N HIS A 90 -14.21 15.79 -18.03
CA HIS A 90 -15.64 15.93 -18.29
C HIS A 90 -16.16 14.81 -19.18
N ASP A 91 -15.47 14.50 -20.28
CA ASP A 91 -15.88 13.46 -21.22
C ASP A 91 -15.79 12.07 -20.59
N TYR A 92 -14.77 11.80 -19.78
CA TYR A 92 -14.67 10.55 -19.04
C TYR A 92 -15.84 10.39 -18.06
N ILE A 93 -16.12 11.40 -17.24
CA ILE A 93 -17.22 11.37 -16.28
C ILE A 93 -18.57 11.19 -16.99
N ARG A 94 -18.79 11.89 -18.11
CA ARG A 94 -19.98 11.72 -18.94
C ARG A 94 -20.08 10.29 -19.49
N SER A 95 -18.97 9.70 -19.91
CA SER A 95 -18.95 8.31 -20.43
C SER A 95 -19.31 7.27 -19.36
N CYS A 96 -18.91 7.51 -18.10
CA CYS A 96 -19.14 6.59 -16.99
C CYS A 96 -20.53 6.77 -16.34
N LEU A 97 -20.97 8.01 -16.17
CA LEU A 97 -22.16 8.37 -15.37
C LEU A 97 -23.32 8.92 -16.21
N GLY A 98 -23.10 9.19 -17.50
CA GLY A 98 -24.08 9.81 -18.40
C GLY A 98 -24.05 11.34 -18.40
N ASP A 99 -24.89 11.96 -19.23
CA ASP A 99 -25.01 13.43 -19.33
C ASP A 99 -26.03 14.01 -18.33
N THR A 100 -25.90 13.63 -17.06
CA THR A 100 -26.77 14.12 -15.98
C THR A 100 -26.23 15.41 -15.36
N LEU A 101 -27.09 16.15 -14.66
CA LEU A 101 -26.67 17.37 -13.96
C LEU A 101 -25.70 17.03 -12.82
N GLU A 102 -25.94 15.91 -12.15
CA GLU A 102 -25.15 15.37 -11.06
C GLU A 102 -23.73 15.00 -11.53
N ALA A 103 -23.61 14.37 -12.70
CA ALA A 103 -22.32 14.06 -13.30
C ALA A 103 -21.53 15.33 -13.68
N LYS A 104 -22.22 16.35 -14.22
CA LYS A 104 -21.63 17.65 -14.55
C LYS A 104 -21.11 18.37 -13.30
N GLU A 105 -21.90 18.37 -12.23
CA GLU A 105 -21.53 18.98 -10.96
C GLU A 105 -20.37 18.23 -10.28
N PHE A 106 -20.36 16.90 -10.34
CA PHE A 106 -19.24 16.09 -9.88
C PHE A 106 -17.94 16.45 -10.60
N ALA A 107 -17.96 16.54 -11.93
CA ALA A 107 -16.78 16.91 -12.72
C ALA A 107 -16.24 18.30 -12.33
N LYS A 108 -17.14 19.28 -12.11
CA LYS A 108 -16.77 20.61 -11.65
C LYS A 108 -16.10 20.57 -10.28
N GLN A 109 -16.71 19.91 -9.29
CA GLN A 109 -16.15 19.81 -7.94
C GLN A 109 -14.81 19.05 -7.92
N PHE A 110 -14.68 18.02 -8.76
CA PHE A 110 -13.45 17.26 -8.91
C PHE A 110 -12.30 18.17 -9.39
N LEU A 111 -12.52 18.95 -10.44
CA LEU A 111 -11.54 19.89 -10.98
C LEU A 111 -11.21 21.01 -9.99
N GLU A 112 -12.20 21.56 -9.28
CA GLU A 112 -11.98 22.59 -8.26
C GLU A 112 -11.10 22.09 -7.11
N ARG A 113 -11.39 20.91 -6.57
CA ARG A 113 -10.60 20.30 -5.47
C ARG A 113 -9.18 19.98 -5.94
N ARG A 114 -9.02 19.45 -7.16
CA ARG A 114 -7.71 19.21 -7.77
C ARG A 114 -6.90 20.48 -7.92
N ALA A 115 -7.49 21.56 -8.43
CA ALA A 115 -6.82 22.84 -8.60
C ALA A 115 -6.33 23.41 -7.25
N LYS A 116 -7.18 23.33 -6.22
CA LYS A 116 -6.82 23.73 -4.84
C LYS A 116 -5.65 22.90 -4.30
N GLN A 117 -5.63 21.59 -4.55
CA GLN A 117 -4.50 20.73 -4.17
C GLN A 117 -3.20 21.14 -4.86
N LYS A 118 -3.21 21.31 -6.20
CA LYS A 118 -2.03 21.73 -6.96
C LYS A 118 -1.49 23.08 -6.50
N ALA A 119 -2.37 24.06 -6.28
CA ALA A 119 -1.98 25.39 -5.77
C ALA A 119 -1.37 25.34 -4.36
N SER A 120 -1.91 24.49 -3.48
CA SER A 120 -1.38 24.32 -2.11
C SER A 120 0.01 23.70 -2.12
N GLN A 121 0.26 22.72 -3.00
CA GLN A 121 1.56 22.08 -3.15
C GLN A 121 2.61 23.04 -3.74
N GLN A 122 2.21 23.88 -4.69
CA GLN A 122 3.12 24.86 -5.31
C GLN A 122 3.58 25.94 -4.32
N ARG A 123 2.72 26.35 -3.37
CA ARG A 123 3.10 27.28 -2.29
C ARG A 123 4.12 26.69 -1.31
N GLN A 124 4.02 25.40 -1.00
CA GLN A 124 4.98 24.72 -0.11
C GLN A 124 6.38 24.59 -0.71
N GLN A 125 6.52 24.59 -2.05
CA GLN A 125 7.83 24.54 -2.72
C GLN A 125 8.49 25.92 -2.87
N GLN A 126 7.75 27.01 -2.66
CA GLN A 126 8.25 28.39 -2.76
C GLN A 126 8.61 29.01 -1.40
N GLN A 127 8.38 28.31 -0.28
CA GLN A 127 8.85 28.70 1.06
C GLN A 127 10.08 27.88 1.44
#